data_AF-A0A416MMX2-F1
#
_entry.id   AF-A0A416MMX2-F1
#
_cell.length_a   1.000
_cell.length_b   1.000
_cell.length_c   1.000
_cell.angle_alpha   90.00
_cell.angle_beta   90.00
_cell.angle_gamma   90.00
#
_symmetry.space_group_name_H-M   'P 1'
#
loop_
_entity.id
_entity.type
_entity.pdbx_description
1 polymer ?
#
loop_
_entity_poly.entity_id
_entity_poly.type
_entity_poly.pdbx_seq_one_letter_code
_entity_poly.pdbx_strand_id
1 'polypeptide(L)'
;MSWYLANKTKIASAIVAGIQQGFGLNYAVVTKPYMVKVEPESIPDKALNIREWPSTNAPITGQIREAMSLTIVEEASGKGAKRWGKLKSGAGWIALDFCSK
;
A
#
# COMPACT_ATOMS: atom_id res chain seq x y z
N MET A 1 -0.26 -30.35 12.34
CA MET A 1 0.74 -29.28 12.18
C MET A 1 1.36 -29.01 13.55
N SER A 2 2.68 -28.98 13.72
CA SER A 2 3.27 -28.70 15.05
C SER A 2 2.85 -27.30 15.53
N TRP A 3 2.74 -27.11 16.86
CA TRP A 3 2.38 -25.81 17.43
C TRP A 3 3.30 -24.69 16.93
N TYR A 4 4.59 -24.99 16.79
CA TYR A 4 5.58 -24.09 16.20
C TYR A 4 5.21 -23.69 14.76
N LEU A 5 4.91 -24.65 13.89
CA LEU A 5 4.56 -24.40 12.49
C LEU A 5 3.31 -23.52 12.35
N ALA A 6 2.34 -23.68 13.25
CA ALA A 6 1.11 -22.88 13.30
C ALA A 6 1.33 -21.45 13.81
N ASN A 7 2.38 -21.22 14.61
CA ASN A 7 2.61 -19.94 15.30
C ASN A 7 3.87 -19.17 14.82
N LYS A 8 4.64 -19.73 13.88
CA LYS A 8 5.91 -19.16 13.40
C LYS A 8 5.85 -17.67 13.06
N THR A 9 4.78 -17.21 12.38
CA THR A 9 4.64 -15.80 11.96
C THR A 9 4.39 -14.87 13.13
N LYS A 10 3.61 -15.32 14.13
CA LYS A 10 3.33 -14.54 15.34
C LYS A 10 4.59 -14.38 16.18
N ILE A 11 5.34 -15.48 16.35
CA ILE A 11 6.61 -15.49 17.09
C ILE A 11 7.62 -14.56 16.40
N ALA A 12 7.78 -14.66 15.09
CA ALA A 12 8.69 -13.79 14.34
C ALA A 12 8.32 -12.31 14.49
N SER A 13 7.02 -11.97 14.38
CA SER A 13 6.54 -10.60 14.54
C SER A 13 6.81 -10.05 15.95
N ALA A 14 6.59 -10.87 16.99
CA ALA A 14 6.83 -10.48 18.38
C ALA A 14 8.32 -10.26 18.69
N ILE A 15 9.20 -11.10 18.16
CA ILE A 15 10.66 -10.93 18.32
C ILE A 15 11.12 -9.62 17.67
N VAL A 16 10.69 -9.34 16.44
CA VAL A 16 11.05 -8.11 15.73
C VAL A 16 10.57 -6.88 16.50
N ALA A 17 9.32 -6.88 16.97
CA ALA A 17 8.77 -5.79 17.77
C ALA A 17 9.55 -5.54 19.07
N GLY A 18 9.90 -6.62 19.80
CA GLY A 18 10.69 -6.51 21.03
C GLY A 18 12.09 -5.94 20.79
N ILE A 19 12.76 -6.35 19.71
CA ILE A 19 14.08 -5.80 19.31
C ILE A 19 13.93 -4.32 18.94
N GLN A 20 12.93 -3.97 18.14
CA GLN A 20 12.70 -2.57 17.75
C GLN A 20 12.48 -1.68 18.97
N GLN A 21 11.65 -2.11 19.92
CA GLN A 21 11.38 -1.36 21.14
C GLN A 21 12.62 -1.28 22.06
N GLY A 22 13.29 -2.40 22.32
CA GLY A 22 14.41 -2.47 23.25
C GLY A 22 15.64 -1.68 22.80
N PHE A 23 15.84 -1.53 21.50
CA PHE A 23 16.95 -0.78 20.92
C PHE A 23 16.53 0.59 20.36
N GLY A 24 15.27 1.02 20.53
CA GLY A 24 14.76 2.28 19.99
C GLY A 24 14.87 2.38 18.47
N LEU A 25 14.82 1.26 17.75
CA LEU A 25 14.95 1.23 16.30
C LEU A 25 13.60 1.63 15.67
N ASN A 26 13.56 2.79 15.02
CA ASN A 26 12.45 3.16 14.15
C ASN A 26 12.59 2.44 12.79
N TYR A 27 12.51 1.11 12.80
CA TYR A 27 12.40 0.33 11.58
C TYR A 27 10.94 0.37 11.12
N ALA A 28 10.52 1.54 10.64
CA ALA A 28 9.44 1.60 9.67
C ALA A 28 9.88 0.74 8.48
N VAL A 29 9.00 -0.09 7.94
CA VAL A 29 9.26 -0.70 6.63
C VAL A 29 9.28 0.44 5.64
N VAL A 30 10.45 1.04 5.43
CA VAL A 30 10.67 2.05 4.41
C VAL A 30 10.58 1.30 3.10
N THR A 31 9.36 1.22 2.55
CA THR A 31 9.19 0.80 1.17
C THR A 31 10.00 1.78 0.34
N LYS A 32 11.06 1.28 -0.30
CA LYS A 32 11.85 2.08 -1.23
C LYS A 32 10.88 2.66 -2.26
N PRO A 33 10.85 3.99 -2.44
CA PRO A 33 9.94 4.57 -3.39
C PRO A 33 10.13 3.96 -4.77
N TYR A 34 9.05 3.57 -5.41
CA TYR A 34 9.08 3.00 -6.75
C TYR A 34 8.03 3.66 -7.62
N MET A 35 8.26 3.64 -8.93
CA MET A 35 7.31 4.21 -9.88
C MET A 35 6.29 3.16 -10.30
N VAL A 36 5.07 3.62 -10.52
CA VAL A 36 4.01 2.86 -11.17
C VAL A 36 3.43 3.70 -12.29
N LYS A 37 2.99 3.06 -13.36
CA LYS A 37 2.25 3.68 -14.44
C LYS A 37 0.77 3.36 -14.27
N VAL A 38 -0.04 4.42 -14.33
CA VAL A 38 -1.50 4.30 -14.35
C VAL A 38 -1.95 4.33 -15.80
N GLU A 39 -2.80 3.38 -16.17
CA GLU A 39 -3.39 3.28 -17.51
C GLU A 39 -4.93 3.32 -17.38
N PRO A 40 -5.54 4.52 -17.35
CA PRO A 40 -6.97 4.67 -17.10
C PRO A 40 -7.85 3.94 -18.11
N GLU A 41 -7.37 3.71 -19.33
CA GLU A 41 -8.09 2.96 -20.38
C GLU A 41 -8.45 1.53 -19.95
N SER A 42 -7.67 0.93 -19.04
CA SER A 42 -7.92 -0.40 -18.50
C SER A 42 -9.00 -0.43 -17.40
N ILE A 43 -9.55 0.73 -17.03
CA ILE A 43 -10.52 0.90 -15.94
C ILE A 43 -11.90 1.18 -16.55
N PRO A 44 -13.00 0.54 -16.09
CA PRO A 44 -14.34 0.72 -16.64
C PRO A 44 -14.79 2.18 -16.78
N ASP A 45 -14.53 3.03 -15.77
CA ASP A 45 -14.91 4.44 -15.76
C ASP A 45 -13.81 5.38 -16.31
N LYS A 46 -12.75 4.81 -16.88
CA LYS A 46 -11.56 5.54 -17.36
C LYS A 46 -10.95 6.48 -16.32
N ALA A 47 -11.10 6.17 -15.03
CA ALA A 47 -10.63 7.00 -13.94
C ALA A 47 -10.20 6.15 -12.75
N LEU A 48 -8.99 6.40 -12.23
CA LEU A 48 -8.52 5.82 -10.96
C LEU A 48 -8.77 6.81 -9.82
N ASN A 49 -9.51 6.37 -8.81
CA ASN A 49 -9.76 7.19 -7.61
C ASN A 49 -8.55 7.23 -6.69
N ILE A 50 -8.21 8.43 -6.22
CA ILE A 50 -7.32 8.67 -5.08
C ILE A 50 -8.19 8.77 -3.83
N ARG A 51 -7.83 8.01 -2.79
CA ARG A 51 -8.62 7.83 -1.57
C ARG A 51 -7.83 8.30 -0.36
N GLU A 52 -8.51 8.79 0.68
CA GLU A 52 -7.85 9.32 1.88
C GLU A 52 -7.10 8.23 2.68
N TRP A 53 -7.65 7.01 2.72
CA TRP A 53 -7.04 5.82 3.34
C TRP A 53 -7.31 4.57 2.49
N PRO A 54 -6.58 3.45 2.70
CA PRO A 54 -6.63 2.29 1.79
C PRO A 54 -7.93 1.50 1.94
N SER A 55 -9.02 2.00 1.34
CA SER A 55 -10.33 1.34 1.32
C SER A 55 -11.25 1.98 0.29
N THR A 56 -12.08 1.19 -0.40
CA THR A 56 -13.16 1.72 -1.25
C THR A 56 -14.27 2.42 -0.46
N ASN A 57 -14.30 2.29 0.88
CA ASN A 57 -15.18 3.06 1.75
C ASN A 57 -14.60 4.45 2.11
N ALA A 58 -13.33 4.71 1.82
CA ALA A 58 -12.70 6.00 2.12
C ALA A 58 -13.22 7.11 1.17
N PRO A 59 -13.30 8.37 1.62
CA PRO A 59 -13.56 9.51 0.76
C PRO A 59 -12.60 9.57 -0.42
N ILE A 60 -13.12 10.02 -1.57
CA ILE A 60 -12.32 10.29 -2.76
C ILE A 60 -11.71 11.67 -2.60
N THR A 61 -10.38 11.76 -2.61
CA THR A 61 -9.62 13.02 -2.51
C THR A 61 -9.23 13.56 -3.89
N GLY A 62 -9.28 12.73 -4.93
CA GLY A 62 -8.96 13.10 -6.30
C GLY A 62 -9.14 11.94 -7.27
N GLN A 63 -8.91 12.19 -8.56
CA GLN A 63 -9.06 11.19 -9.62
C GLN A 63 -8.00 11.37 -10.71
N ILE A 64 -7.51 10.25 -11.23
CA ILE A 64 -6.52 10.20 -12.31
C ILE A 64 -7.22 9.69 -13.56
N ARG A 65 -7.33 10.55 -14.56
CA ARG A 65 -8.01 10.27 -15.84
C ARG A 65 -7.07 10.14 -17.02
N GLU A 66 -5.81 10.48 -16.83
CA GLU A 66 -4.78 10.44 -17.87
C GLU A 66 -3.70 9.43 -17.51
N ALA A 67 -3.05 8.87 -18.53
CA ALA A 67 -1.93 7.98 -18.32
C ALA A 67 -0.75 8.76 -17.75
N MET A 68 -0.28 8.37 -16.57
CA MET A 68 0.83 9.03 -15.91
C MET A 68 1.62 8.09 -15.00
N SER A 69 2.87 8.47 -14.72
CA SER A 69 3.73 7.76 -13.77
C SER A 69 3.68 8.43 -12.40
N LEU A 70 3.52 7.61 -11.35
CA LEU A 70 3.39 8.05 -9.96
C LEU A 70 4.44 7.36 -9.11
N THR A 71 4.91 8.05 -8.07
CA THR A 71 5.82 7.44 -7.09
C THR A 71 5.05 6.98 -5.87
N ILE A 72 5.17 5.69 -5.54
CA ILE A 72 4.58 5.07 -4.35
C ILE A 72 5.61 5.08 -3.22
N VAL A 73 5.20 5.52 -2.04
CA VAL A 73 6.08 5.62 -0.85
C VAL A 73 5.71 4.68 0.28
N GLU A 74 4.50 4.12 0.26
CA GLU A 74 3.97 3.22 1.28
C GLU A 74 2.96 2.28 0.64
N GLU A 75 2.87 1.05 1.13
CA GLU A 75 1.86 0.07 0.71
C GLU A 75 1.02 -0.39 1.89
N ALA A 76 -0.26 -0.64 1.65
CA ALA A 76 -1.16 -1.16 2.67
C ALA A 76 -2.17 -2.15 2.08
N SER A 77 -2.62 -3.08 2.93
CA SER A 77 -3.78 -3.92 2.65
C SER A 77 -5.06 -3.14 2.95
N GLY A 78 -6.10 -3.35 2.16
CA GLY A 78 -7.34 -2.57 2.31
C GLY A 78 -8.48 -3.10 1.46
N LYS A 79 -9.72 -2.80 1.84
CA LYS A 79 -10.91 -3.27 1.11
C LYS A 79 -10.94 -2.73 -0.32
N GLY A 80 -11.16 -3.61 -1.30
CA GLY A 80 -11.40 -3.24 -2.69
C GLY A 80 -10.15 -3.12 -3.58
N ALA A 81 -8.98 -3.51 -3.07
CA ALA A 81 -7.80 -3.80 -3.89
C ALA A 81 -6.94 -4.87 -3.20
N LYS A 82 -6.14 -5.64 -3.95
CA LYS A 82 -5.15 -6.55 -3.35
C LYS A 82 -4.08 -5.76 -2.62
N ARG A 83 -3.71 -4.59 -3.15
CA ARG A 83 -2.79 -3.66 -2.49
C ARG A 83 -3.10 -2.21 -2.83
N TRP A 84 -2.88 -1.36 -1.84
CA TRP A 84 -2.96 0.09 -1.97
C TRP A 84 -1.58 0.69 -1.93
N GLY A 85 -1.36 1.76 -2.70
CA GLY A 85 -0.12 2.52 -2.73
C GLY A 85 -0.36 3.97 -2.37
N LYS A 86 0.42 4.49 -1.42
CA LYS A 86 0.40 5.90 -1.01
C LYS A 86 1.26 6.72 -1.96
N LEU A 87 0.71 7.81 -2.47
CA LEU A 87 1.39 8.70 -3.40
C LEU A 87 2.41 9.58 -2.67
N LYS A 88 3.61 9.74 -3.27
CA LYS A 88 4.65 10.67 -2.80
C LYS A 88 4.15 12.12 -2.73
N SER A 89 3.19 12.49 -3.58
CA SER A 89 2.59 13.82 -3.60
C SER A 89 1.76 14.15 -2.34
N GLY A 90 1.43 13.15 -1.52
CA GLY A 90 0.54 13.31 -0.37
C GLY A 90 -0.94 13.37 -0.74
N ALA A 91 -1.31 13.22 -2.01
CA ALA A 91 -2.71 13.30 -2.47
C ALA A 91 -3.60 12.16 -1.94
N GLY A 92 -3.00 11.03 -1.54
CA GLY A 92 -3.70 9.91 -0.92
C GLY A 92 -3.22 8.55 -1.42
N TRP A 93 -4.14 7.59 -1.40
CA TRP A 93 -3.93 6.18 -1.72
C TRP A 93 -4.63 5.79 -3.02
N ILE A 94 -3.96 4.98 -3.84
CA ILE A 94 -4.52 4.42 -5.08
C ILE A 94 -4.50 2.89 -5.03
N ALA A 95 -5.44 2.27 -5.74
CA ALA A 95 -5.46 0.82 -5.90
C ALA A 95 -4.39 0.39 -6.92
N LEU A 96 -3.41 -0.40 -6.47
CA LEU A 96 -2.30 -0.85 -7.32
C LEU A 96 -2.68 -1.93 -8.32
N ASP A 97 -3.87 -2.52 -8.18
CA ASP A 97 -4.41 -3.53 -9.10
C ASP A 97 -4.61 -2.97 -10.53
N PHE A 98 -4.74 -1.65 -10.67
CA PHE A 98 -4.90 -0.95 -11.94
C PHE A 98 -3.62 -0.26 -12.42
N CYS A 99 -2.46 -0.64 -11.85
CA CYS A 99 -1.17 -0.02 -12.15
C CYS A 99 -0.18 -1.07 -12.65
N SER A 100 0.69 -0.67 -13.58
CA SER A 100 1.87 -1.43 -14.00
C SER A 100 3.13 -0.88 -13.33
N LYS A 101 4.13 -1.75 -13.11
CA LYS A 101 5.45 -1.35 -12.58
C LYS A 101 6.41 -1.01 -13.71
#